data_AF-A0AAJ0BDU2-F1
#
_entry.id   AF-A0AAJ0BDU2-F1
#
_cell.length_a   1.000
_cell.length_b   1.000
_cell.length_c   1.000
_cell.angle_alpha   90.00
_cell.angle_beta   90.00
_cell.angle_gamma   90.00
#
_symmetry.space_group_name_H-M   'P 1'
#
loop_
_entity.id
_entity.type
_entity.pdbx_description
1 polymer ?
#
loop_
_entity_poly.entity_id
_entity_poly.type
_entity_poly.pdbx_seq_one_letter_code
_entity_poly.pdbx_strand_id
1 'polypeptide(L)'
;MLQLAAKPALLLGSIPRRAWRWLFRAALVAVLVPLLLQWVVAYLVGSDARILPPQLLAASNLLIVTAHPDDECLFFAPSILGVLDRNKDITGGLLALSTGNNYGIGDLRRKELAGSCRALGIHEQRCIAMDHPELQDNPKVWWNTELVAKIVHEHVLKWKVDAIITFDEGGVSGHINHRAVSAAVSHYAATHPDAPVAYTLTTTSLPRKYTLLGDMPLTALPFLWRILEALSFPTHSADPKDGVRALVANSWHRYQLTREAFAQHPSQYTWDRHLYMILSRYVWFNDLKRVPRIAGEGQQQVVAI
;
A
#
# COMPACT_ATOMS: atom_id res chain seq x y z
N MET A 1 -59.78 15.87 35.04
CA MET A 1 -58.39 16.09 35.48
C MET A 1 -57.45 15.44 34.46
N LEU A 2 -56.96 16.19 33.48
CA LEU A 2 -55.84 15.76 32.64
C LEU A 2 -54.65 16.67 32.99
N GLN A 3 -53.66 16.13 33.69
CA GLN A 3 -52.37 16.79 33.87
C GLN A 3 -51.62 16.72 32.53
N LEU A 4 -51.26 17.89 31.99
CA LEU A 4 -50.39 18.02 30.83
C LEU A 4 -49.02 17.40 31.14
N ALA A 5 -48.59 16.50 30.27
CA ALA A 5 -47.23 15.99 30.23
C ALA A 5 -46.23 17.13 29.97
N ALA A 6 -45.25 17.29 30.86
CA ALA A 6 -44.09 18.14 30.63
C ALA A 6 -43.27 17.58 29.46
N LYS A 7 -43.06 18.39 28.42
CA LYS A 7 -42.11 18.07 27.35
C LYS A 7 -40.69 18.13 27.93
N PRO A 8 -39.81 17.16 27.64
CA PRO A 8 -38.40 17.29 28.00
C PRO A 8 -37.79 18.37 27.11
N ALA A 9 -37.43 19.50 27.70
CA ALA A 9 -36.55 20.46 27.07
C ALA A 9 -35.18 19.78 26.88
N LEU A 10 -34.89 19.34 25.65
CA LEU A 10 -33.55 18.91 25.29
C LEU A 10 -32.59 20.09 25.54
N LEU A 11 -31.73 19.92 26.53
CA LEU A 11 -30.60 20.81 26.85
C LEU A 11 -29.55 20.75 25.74
N LEU A 12 -29.85 21.31 24.58
CA LEU A 12 -28.84 21.75 23.61
C LEU A 12 -28.59 23.23 23.89
N GLY A 13 -27.79 23.51 24.91
CA GLY A 13 -27.29 24.87 25.16
C GLY A 13 -26.67 25.43 23.88
N SER A 14 -27.10 26.61 23.45
CA SER A 14 -26.66 27.22 22.20
C SER A 14 -25.14 27.42 22.21
N ILE A 15 -24.42 26.69 21.37
CA ILE A 15 -22.97 26.85 21.18
C ILE A 15 -22.69 28.33 20.83
N PRO A 16 -21.80 29.03 21.55
CA PRO A 16 -21.52 30.44 21.30
C PRO A 16 -21.08 30.69 19.85
N ARG A 17 -21.50 31.81 19.24
CA ARG A 17 -21.08 32.18 17.87
C ARG A 17 -19.56 32.14 17.65
N ARG A 18 -18.78 32.46 18.70
CA ARG A 18 -17.31 32.36 18.69
C ARG A 18 -16.83 30.91 18.58
N ALA A 19 -17.47 29.97 19.28
CA ALA A 19 -17.15 28.54 19.18
C ALA A 19 -17.49 27.99 17.80
N TRP A 20 -18.63 28.39 17.20
CA TRP A 20 -18.96 28.03 15.81
C TRP A 20 -17.91 28.48 14.79
N ARG A 21 -17.34 29.69 14.95
CA ARG A 21 -16.25 30.17 14.08
C ARG A 21 -15.00 29.29 14.19
N TRP A 22 -14.64 28.86 15.40
CA TRP A 22 -13.49 27.97 15.61
C TRP A 22 -13.75 26.56 15.07
N LEU A 23 -14.95 26.00 15.30
CA LEU A 23 -15.34 24.70 14.76
C LEU A 23 -15.31 24.72 13.22
N PHE A 24 -15.85 25.77 12.60
CA PHE A 24 -15.81 25.92 11.14
C PHE A 24 -14.37 26.01 10.62
N ARG A 25 -13.52 26.82 11.26
CA ARG A 25 -12.09 26.93 10.89
C ARG A 25 -11.36 25.59 11.04
N ALA A 26 -11.59 24.88 12.13
CA ALA A 26 -11.00 23.56 12.36
C ALA A 26 -11.46 22.55 11.30
N ALA A 27 -12.76 22.53 10.97
CA ALA A 27 -13.31 21.68 9.91
C ALA A 27 -12.71 22.02 8.53
N LEU A 28 -12.56 23.31 8.23
CA LEU A 28 -11.94 23.75 6.98
C LEU A 28 -10.48 23.28 6.89
N VAL A 29 -9.69 23.45 7.95
CA VAL A 29 -8.30 22.97 8.02
C VAL A 29 -8.24 21.44 7.88
N ALA A 30 -9.13 20.71 8.56
CA ALA A 30 -9.20 19.26 8.50
C ALA A 30 -9.52 18.71 7.09
N VAL A 31 -10.15 19.51 6.22
CA VAL A 31 -10.42 19.15 4.83
C VAL A 31 -9.31 19.64 3.88
N LEU A 32 -8.90 20.90 4.01
CA LEU A 32 -7.96 21.52 3.07
C LEU A 32 -6.53 20.99 3.23
N VAL A 33 -6.06 20.72 4.45
CA VAL A 33 -4.69 20.25 4.68
C VAL A 33 -4.44 18.88 4.02
N PRO A 34 -5.29 17.85 4.21
CA PRO A 34 -5.16 16.60 3.48
C PRO A 34 -5.16 16.75 1.95
N LEU A 35 -6.06 17.58 1.41
CA LEU A 35 -6.15 17.81 -0.04
C LEU A 35 -4.88 18.48 -0.58
N LEU A 36 -4.39 19.51 0.11
CA LEU A 36 -3.17 20.20 -0.26
C LEU A 36 -1.96 19.26 -0.17
N LEU A 37 -1.83 18.48 0.91
CA LEU A 37 -0.74 17.51 1.05
C LEU A 37 -0.80 16.42 -0.01
N GLN A 38 -1.98 15.88 -0.31
CA GLN A 38 -2.16 14.92 -1.42
C GLN A 38 -1.71 15.55 -2.73
N TRP A 39 -2.12 16.78 -3.01
CA TRP A 39 -1.74 17.47 -4.25
C TRP A 39 -0.23 17.71 -4.32
N VAL A 40 0.39 18.22 -3.24
CA VAL A 40 1.84 18.41 -3.15
C VAL A 40 2.59 17.11 -3.38
N VAL A 41 2.21 16.03 -2.68
CA VAL A 41 2.92 14.74 -2.78
C VAL A 41 2.67 14.04 -4.10
N ALA A 42 1.46 14.11 -4.66
CA ALA A 42 1.16 13.45 -5.93
C ALA A 42 1.73 14.18 -7.15
N TYR A 43 1.79 15.52 -7.14
CA TYR A 43 2.11 16.31 -8.34
C TYR A 43 3.40 17.12 -8.26
N LEU A 44 3.80 17.61 -7.08
CA LEU A 44 4.97 18.48 -6.97
C LEU A 44 6.22 17.71 -6.54
N VAL A 45 6.13 16.88 -5.50
CA VAL A 45 7.28 16.14 -4.97
C VAL A 45 7.23 14.65 -5.33
N GLY A 46 6.18 14.21 -6.03
CA GLY A 46 5.93 12.81 -6.36
C GLY A 46 6.96 12.18 -7.30
N SER A 47 7.83 12.97 -7.93
CA SER A 47 8.97 12.50 -8.74
C SER A 47 10.32 12.70 -8.03
N ASP A 48 10.36 13.39 -6.89
CA ASP A 48 11.60 13.69 -6.18
C ASP A 48 12.20 12.39 -5.60
N ALA A 49 13.53 12.29 -5.70
CA ALA A 49 14.27 11.12 -5.26
C ALA A 49 14.25 10.94 -3.73
N ARG A 50 13.99 12.00 -2.96
CA ARG A 50 13.81 11.88 -1.51
C ARG A 50 12.45 11.35 -1.12
N ILE A 51 11.49 11.08 -1.99
CA ILE A 51 10.18 10.58 -1.54
C ILE A 51 10.08 9.04 -1.67
N LEU A 52 10.95 8.46 -2.49
CA LEU A 52 11.06 7.02 -2.73
C LEU A 52 12.50 6.56 -2.41
N PRO A 53 12.71 5.41 -1.73
CA PRO A 53 14.04 4.88 -1.44
C PRO A 53 14.92 4.72 -2.69
N PRO A 54 16.24 4.98 -2.61
CA PRO A 54 17.19 4.80 -3.72
C PRO A 54 17.12 3.40 -4.33
N GLN A 55 16.88 2.36 -3.52
CA GLN A 55 16.79 0.99 -3.99
C GLN A 55 15.55 0.75 -4.87
N LEU A 56 14.42 1.41 -4.57
CA LEU A 56 13.23 1.34 -5.43
C LEU A 56 13.35 2.24 -6.66
N LEU A 57 14.07 3.37 -6.56
CA LEU A 57 14.37 4.23 -7.71
C LEU A 57 15.32 3.57 -8.72
N ALA A 58 16.30 2.81 -8.23
CA ALA A 58 17.30 2.13 -9.06
C ALA A 58 16.91 0.69 -9.44
N ALA A 59 15.76 0.19 -8.98
CA ALA A 59 15.30 -1.15 -9.30
C ALA A 59 15.09 -1.31 -10.81
N SER A 60 15.57 -2.42 -11.36
CA SER A 60 15.31 -2.84 -12.75
C SER A 60 14.20 -3.89 -12.81
N ASN A 61 14.03 -4.68 -11.75
CA ASN A 61 13.08 -5.80 -11.70
C ASN A 61 12.34 -5.80 -10.37
N LEU A 62 11.17 -5.16 -10.36
CA LEU A 62 10.29 -5.11 -9.19
C LEU A 62 9.42 -6.38 -9.13
N LEU A 63 9.25 -6.94 -7.93
CA LEU A 63 8.28 -7.99 -7.65
C LEU A 63 7.29 -7.55 -6.57
N ILE A 64 6.01 -7.64 -6.87
CA ILE A 64 4.93 -7.52 -5.89
C ILE A 64 4.50 -8.92 -5.48
N VAL A 65 4.50 -9.21 -4.19
CA VAL A 65 4.02 -10.50 -3.66
C VAL A 65 2.74 -10.28 -2.87
N THR A 66 1.64 -10.85 -3.34
CA THR A 66 0.32 -10.76 -2.73
C THR A 66 -0.24 -12.14 -2.38
N ALA A 67 -1.35 -12.18 -1.64
CA ALA A 67 -2.00 -13.44 -1.30
C ALA A 67 -2.99 -13.85 -2.41
N HIS A 68 -3.78 -12.90 -2.90
CA HIS A 68 -4.92 -13.17 -3.76
C HIS A 68 -5.03 -12.20 -4.95
N PRO A 69 -5.81 -12.56 -5.99
CA PRO A 69 -6.17 -11.66 -7.09
C PRO A 69 -7.18 -10.59 -6.69
N ASP A 70 -6.77 -9.32 -6.63
CA ASP A 70 -7.49 -8.09 -6.23
C ASP A 70 -6.66 -7.26 -5.24
N ASP A 71 -5.82 -7.91 -4.45
CA ASP A 71 -4.88 -7.28 -3.51
C ASP A 71 -4.05 -6.18 -4.19
N GLU A 72 -3.63 -6.39 -5.44
CA GLU A 72 -2.75 -5.49 -6.17
C GLU A 72 -3.39 -4.13 -6.43
N CYS A 73 -4.69 -4.10 -6.72
CA CYS A 73 -5.41 -2.87 -7.01
C CYS A 73 -6.10 -2.28 -5.76
N LEU A 74 -6.46 -3.12 -4.78
CA LEU A 74 -7.01 -2.68 -3.50
C LEU A 74 -5.93 -2.05 -2.61
N PHE A 75 -4.73 -2.62 -2.55
CA PHE A 75 -3.74 -2.23 -1.54
C PHE A 75 -2.47 -1.61 -2.13
N PHE A 76 -2.00 -2.12 -3.28
CA PHE A 76 -0.66 -1.84 -3.77
C PHE A 76 -0.60 -0.88 -4.96
N ALA A 77 -1.72 -0.50 -5.58
CA ALA A 77 -1.70 0.28 -6.81
C ALA A 77 -0.88 1.58 -6.72
N PRO A 78 -0.95 2.39 -5.64
CA PRO A 78 -0.06 3.54 -5.51
C PRO A 78 1.42 3.15 -5.52
N SER A 79 1.81 2.11 -4.79
CA SER A 79 3.19 1.63 -4.76
C SER A 79 3.66 1.10 -6.11
N ILE A 80 2.81 0.33 -6.81
CA ILE A 80 3.10 -0.23 -8.13
C ILE A 80 3.31 0.91 -9.13
N LEU A 81 2.30 1.75 -9.32
CA LEU A 81 2.34 2.84 -10.30
C LEU A 81 3.41 3.86 -9.96
N GLY A 82 3.60 4.17 -8.68
CA GLY A 82 4.59 5.15 -8.24
C GLY A 82 6.04 4.71 -8.37
N VAL A 83 6.31 3.41 -8.53
CA VAL A 83 7.64 2.90 -8.90
C VAL A 83 7.74 2.72 -10.42
N LEU A 84 6.78 2.01 -11.05
CA LEU A 84 6.83 1.69 -12.48
C LEU A 84 6.77 2.93 -13.39
N ASP A 85 6.05 3.99 -13.00
CA ASP A 85 5.97 5.20 -13.83
C ASP A 85 7.26 6.03 -13.83
N ARG A 86 8.13 5.87 -12.82
CA ARG A 86 9.32 6.70 -12.64
C ARG A 86 10.49 6.27 -13.53
N ASN A 87 10.53 5.01 -13.94
CA ASN A 87 11.57 4.47 -14.80
C ASN A 87 10.90 3.62 -15.89
N LYS A 88 11.06 3.96 -17.17
CA LYS A 88 10.43 3.19 -18.26
C LYS A 88 11.13 1.87 -18.55
N ASP A 89 12.34 1.69 -18.06
CA ASP A 89 13.12 0.46 -18.23
C ASP A 89 12.86 -0.56 -17.10
N ILE A 90 12.17 -0.15 -16.02
CA ILE A 90 11.83 -1.08 -14.94
C ILE A 90 10.78 -2.08 -15.42
N THR A 91 11.02 -3.35 -15.11
CA THR A 91 10.05 -4.41 -15.39
C THR A 91 9.38 -4.85 -14.09
N GLY A 92 8.07 -4.59 -13.98
CA GLY A 92 7.24 -5.08 -12.89
C GLY A 92 6.85 -6.54 -13.05
N GLY A 93 6.78 -7.26 -11.94
CA GLY A 93 6.15 -8.57 -11.83
C GLY A 93 5.25 -8.66 -10.61
N LEU A 94 4.26 -9.54 -10.66
CA LEU A 94 3.30 -9.81 -9.61
C LEU A 94 3.14 -11.30 -9.41
N LEU A 95 3.22 -11.72 -8.15
CA LEU A 95 3.00 -13.08 -7.71
C LEU A 95 1.92 -13.09 -6.63
N ALA A 96 0.69 -13.46 -7.01
CA ALA A 96 -0.35 -13.83 -6.09
C ALA A 96 -0.19 -15.32 -5.74
N LEU A 97 0.04 -15.61 -4.45
CA LEU A 97 0.37 -16.97 -3.99
C LEU A 97 -0.81 -17.96 -3.99
N SER A 98 -2.01 -17.45 -4.25
CA SER A 98 -3.23 -18.24 -4.46
C SER A 98 -4.04 -17.65 -5.60
N THR A 99 -4.88 -18.47 -6.24
CA THR A 99 -5.92 -18.01 -7.17
C THR A 99 -7.13 -17.41 -6.45
N GLY A 100 -7.16 -17.42 -5.12
CA GLY A 100 -8.30 -16.90 -4.37
C GLY A 100 -9.54 -17.80 -4.52
N ASN A 101 -9.34 -19.11 -4.66
CA ASN A 101 -10.35 -20.09 -5.04
C ASN A 101 -11.29 -20.52 -3.89
N ASN A 102 -11.41 -19.75 -2.81
CA ASN A 102 -12.24 -20.11 -1.65
C ASN A 102 -13.73 -20.32 -2.01
N TYR A 103 -14.20 -19.73 -3.11
CA TYR A 103 -15.56 -19.89 -3.63
C TYR A 103 -15.65 -20.73 -4.92
N GLY A 104 -14.56 -21.42 -5.32
CA GLY A 104 -14.55 -22.25 -6.54
C GLY A 104 -14.44 -21.46 -7.86
N ILE A 105 -13.98 -20.20 -7.82
CA ILE A 105 -13.88 -19.29 -8.98
C ILE A 105 -12.42 -18.90 -9.33
N GLY A 106 -11.43 -19.69 -8.90
CA GLY A 106 -10.01 -19.36 -9.04
C GLY A 106 -9.55 -19.15 -10.50
N ASP A 107 -10.07 -19.93 -11.44
CA ASP A 107 -9.75 -19.78 -12.87
C ASP A 107 -10.26 -18.46 -13.45
N LEU A 108 -11.41 -17.99 -12.98
CA LEU A 108 -11.92 -16.66 -13.33
C LEU A 108 -11.00 -15.59 -12.75
N ARG A 109 -10.72 -15.64 -11.44
CA ARG A 109 -9.86 -14.68 -10.74
C ARG A 109 -8.45 -14.59 -11.32
N ARG A 110 -7.91 -15.71 -11.84
CA ARG A 110 -6.64 -15.72 -12.59
C ARG A 110 -6.70 -14.85 -13.85
N LYS A 111 -7.79 -14.91 -14.61
CA LYS A 111 -8.00 -14.09 -15.83
C LYS A 111 -8.22 -12.62 -15.47
N GLU A 112 -8.98 -12.37 -14.41
CA GLU A 112 -9.21 -11.03 -13.86
C GLU A 112 -7.89 -10.36 -13.45
N LEU A 113 -7.01 -11.11 -12.75
CA LEU A 113 -5.67 -10.64 -12.39
C LEU A 113 -4.84 -10.23 -13.59
N ALA A 114 -4.85 -11.03 -14.66
CA ALA A 114 -4.10 -10.72 -15.88
C ALA A 114 -4.56 -9.38 -16.49
N GLY A 115 -5.87 -9.11 -16.50
CA GLY A 115 -6.41 -7.81 -16.88
C GLY A 115 -5.93 -6.68 -15.97
N SER A 116 -6.03 -6.88 -14.65
CA SER A 116 -5.61 -5.89 -13.65
C SER A 116 -4.12 -5.55 -13.75
N CYS A 117 -3.26 -6.55 -13.89
CA CYS A 117 -1.82 -6.39 -14.11
C CYS A 117 -1.54 -5.52 -15.35
N ARG A 118 -2.23 -5.75 -16.48
CA ARG A 118 -2.07 -4.92 -17.68
C ARG A 118 -2.43 -3.46 -17.41
N ALA A 119 -3.53 -3.19 -16.70
CA ALA A 119 -3.92 -1.83 -16.33
C ALA A 119 -2.90 -1.14 -15.40
N LEU A 120 -2.21 -1.92 -14.56
CA LEU A 120 -1.13 -1.43 -13.69
C LEU A 120 0.25 -1.38 -14.37
N GLY A 121 0.35 -1.67 -15.67
CA GLY A 121 1.62 -1.67 -16.41
C GLY A 121 2.51 -2.89 -16.16
N ILE A 122 1.97 -3.97 -15.59
CA ILE A 122 2.68 -5.23 -15.35
C ILE A 122 2.43 -6.17 -16.53
N HIS A 123 3.51 -6.69 -17.10
CA HIS A 123 3.46 -7.57 -18.26
C HIS A 123 2.90 -8.95 -17.86
N GLU A 124 2.03 -9.53 -18.71
CA GLU A 124 1.26 -10.74 -18.38
C GLU A 124 2.14 -11.96 -18.05
N GLN A 125 3.29 -12.11 -18.71
CA GLN A 125 4.28 -13.18 -18.46
C GLN A 125 4.95 -13.08 -17.08
N ARG A 126 4.85 -11.92 -16.42
CA ARG A 126 5.30 -11.69 -15.04
C ARG A 126 4.14 -11.48 -14.08
N CYS A 127 2.91 -11.84 -14.45
CA CYS A 127 1.73 -11.75 -13.60
C CYS A 127 1.18 -13.16 -13.36
N ILE A 128 1.40 -13.71 -12.17
CA ILE A 128 1.07 -15.10 -11.84
C ILE A 128 0.14 -15.14 -10.62
N ALA A 129 -1.00 -15.81 -10.76
CA ALA A 129 -1.74 -16.37 -9.63
C ALA A 129 -1.41 -17.85 -9.49
N MET A 130 -0.91 -18.28 -8.33
CA MET A 130 -0.55 -19.68 -8.11
C MET A 130 -1.76 -20.50 -7.70
N ASP A 131 -1.81 -21.75 -8.15
CA ASP A 131 -2.77 -22.73 -7.65
C ASP A 131 -2.00 -23.87 -6.99
N HIS A 132 -1.48 -23.59 -5.80
CA HIS A 132 -0.71 -24.56 -5.02
C HIS A 132 -1.64 -25.21 -3.98
N PRO A 133 -1.67 -26.56 -3.85
CA PRO A 133 -2.59 -27.25 -2.96
C PRO A 133 -2.45 -26.86 -1.48
N GLU A 134 -1.25 -26.47 -1.05
CA GLU A 134 -0.98 -26.01 0.33
C GLU A 134 -1.20 -24.49 0.54
N LEU A 135 -1.40 -23.71 -0.53
CA LEU A 135 -1.58 -22.24 -0.48
C LEU A 135 -2.98 -21.84 -0.96
N GLN A 136 -3.97 -22.66 -0.69
CA GLN A 136 -5.36 -22.34 -1.01
C GLN A 136 -5.86 -21.19 -0.13
N ASP A 137 -6.73 -20.37 -0.70
CA ASP A 137 -7.34 -19.26 0.02
C ASP A 137 -8.24 -19.78 1.15
N ASN A 138 -7.80 -19.56 2.39
CA ASN A 138 -8.53 -19.93 3.58
C ASN A 138 -8.26 -18.89 4.70
N PRO A 139 -9.27 -18.15 5.17
CA PRO A 139 -9.09 -17.10 6.17
C PRO A 139 -8.74 -17.62 7.57
N LYS A 140 -8.61 -18.94 7.75
CA LYS A 140 -8.31 -19.60 9.04
C LYS A 140 -6.98 -20.37 9.04
N VAL A 141 -6.31 -20.52 7.89
CA VAL A 141 -5.11 -21.34 7.77
C VAL A 141 -3.90 -20.45 7.58
N TRP A 142 -2.88 -20.65 8.42
CA TRP A 142 -1.58 -20.02 8.21
C TRP A 142 -0.79 -20.81 7.17
N TRP A 143 -0.34 -20.14 6.10
CA TRP A 143 0.50 -20.77 5.07
C TRP A 143 1.92 -21.03 5.57
N ASN A 144 2.53 -22.10 5.07
CA ASN A 144 3.89 -22.49 5.44
C ASN A 144 4.92 -21.43 4.98
N THR A 145 5.64 -20.85 5.94
CA THR A 145 6.63 -19.78 5.73
C THR A 145 7.75 -20.20 4.78
N GLU A 146 8.29 -21.41 4.94
CA GLU A 146 9.41 -21.92 4.14
C GLU A 146 8.99 -22.22 2.70
N LEU A 147 7.79 -22.78 2.51
CA LEU A 147 7.22 -23.02 1.19
C LEU A 147 7.03 -21.70 0.43
N VAL A 148 6.44 -20.70 1.07
CA VAL A 148 6.25 -19.37 0.45
C VAL A 148 7.61 -18.72 0.16
N ALA A 149 8.56 -18.77 1.10
CA ALA A 149 9.91 -18.23 0.90
C ALA A 149 10.63 -18.90 -0.28
N LYS A 150 10.55 -20.23 -0.40
CA LYS A 150 11.08 -20.99 -1.54
C LYS A 150 10.46 -20.55 -2.86
N ILE A 151 9.13 -20.45 -2.92
CA ILE A 151 8.41 -20.00 -4.12
C ILE A 151 8.84 -18.57 -4.51
N VAL A 152 8.94 -17.66 -3.54
CA VAL A 152 9.41 -16.29 -3.78
C VAL A 152 10.84 -16.31 -4.31
N HIS A 153 11.74 -17.10 -3.70
CA HIS A 153 13.12 -17.24 -4.15
C HIS A 153 13.22 -17.75 -5.59
N GLU A 154 12.45 -18.77 -5.97
CA GLU A 154 12.39 -19.28 -7.35
C GLU A 154 12.01 -18.17 -8.35
N HIS A 155 11.06 -17.31 -8.00
CA HIS A 155 10.63 -16.20 -8.85
C HIS A 155 11.65 -15.05 -8.86
N VAL A 156 12.34 -14.81 -7.74
CA VAL A 156 13.46 -13.87 -7.66
C VAL A 156 14.56 -14.25 -8.65
N LEU A 157 14.97 -15.52 -8.66
CA LEU A 157 15.97 -16.02 -9.61
C LEU A 157 15.47 -15.97 -11.05
N LYS A 158 14.24 -16.46 -11.30
CA LYS A 158 13.63 -16.52 -12.64
C LYS A 158 13.50 -15.14 -13.28
N TRP A 159 13.12 -14.14 -12.51
CA TRP A 159 12.83 -12.79 -13.00
C TRP A 159 13.93 -11.77 -12.65
N LYS A 160 15.06 -12.24 -12.11
CA LYS A 160 16.21 -11.41 -11.70
C LYS A 160 15.79 -10.21 -10.85
N VAL A 161 14.88 -10.47 -9.91
CA VAL A 161 14.26 -9.44 -9.05
C VAL A 161 15.33 -8.77 -8.20
N ASP A 162 15.30 -7.45 -8.12
CA ASP A 162 16.20 -6.64 -7.30
C ASP A 162 15.47 -5.81 -6.22
N ALA A 163 14.14 -5.72 -6.30
CA ALA A 163 13.30 -5.20 -5.22
C ALA A 163 11.96 -5.95 -5.08
N ILE A 164 11.50 -6.11 -3.83
CA ILE A 164 10.22 -6.74 -3.47
C ILE A 164 9.34 -5.75 -2.71
N ILE A 165 8.03 -5.74 -3.01
CA ILE A 165 7.00 -5.06 -2.20
C ILE A 165 5.93 -6.07 -1.78
N THR A 166 5.56 -6.06 -0.50
CA THR A 166 4.51 -6.95 0.04
C THR A 166 3.80 -6.36 1.27
N PHE A 167 3.01 -7.16 1.97
CA PHE A 167 2.32 -6.79 3.21
C PHE A 167 3.27 -6.67 4.41
N ASP A 168 2.91 -5.86 5.40
CA ASP A 168 3.51 -5.96 6.74
C ASP A 168 2.80 -7.00 7.63
N GLU A 169 3.23 -7.10 8.88
CA GLU A 169 2.74 -8.08 9.86
C GLU A 169 1.22 -7.99 10.14
N GLY A 170 0.61 -6.84 9.83
CA GLY A 170 -0.82 -6.59 9.96
C GLY A 170 -1.63 -7.05 8.76
N GLY A 171 -1.01 -7.31 7.60
CA GLY A 171 -1.69 -7.82 6.41
C GLY A 171 -2.74 -6.87 5.83
N VAL A 172 -2.66 -5.57 6.13
CA VAL A 172 -3.62 -4.49 5.87
C VAL A 172 -4.98 -4.68 6.56
N SER A 173 -5.68 -5.78 6.30
CA SER A 173 -6.99 -6.12 6.86
C SER A 173 -6.94 -7.10 8.02
N GLY A 174 -5.77 -7.67 8.33
CA GLY A 174 -5.62 -8.77 9.29
C GLY A 174 -5.85 -10.16 8.70
N HIS A 175 -6.08 -10.28 7.39
CA HIS A 175 -6.27 -11.58 6.74
C HIS A 175 -5.06 -12.49 6.96
N ILE A 176 -5.29 -13.74 7.39
CA ILE A 176 -4.23 -14.65 7.81
C ILE A 176 -3.21 -14.93 6.70
N ASN A 177 -3.68 -15.13 5.46
CA ASN A 177 -2.78 -15.34 4.32
C ASN A 177 -1.88 -14.14 4.04
N HIS A 178 -2.38 -12.90 4.17
CA HIS A 178 -1.57 -11.69 3.93
C HIS A 178 -0.43 -11.60 4.95
N ARG A 179 -0.75 -11.93 6.21
CA ARG A 179 0.22 -12.00 7.30
C ARG A 179 1.23 -13.12 7.09
N ALA A 180 0.79 -14.27 6.55
CA ALA A 180 1.68 -15.37 6.19
C ALA A 180 2.63 -14.99 5.04
N VAL A 181 2.15 -14.27 4.02
CA VAL A 181 3.01 -13.70 2.96
C VAL A 181 4.06 -12.76 3.57
N SER A 182 3.63 -11.85 4.45
CA SER A 182 4.53 -10.92 5.12
C SER A 182 5.63 -11.63 5.92
N ALA A 183 5.24 -12.65 6.71
CA ALA A 183 6.18 -13.43 7.51
C ALA A 183 7.19 -14.18 6.62
N ALA A 184 6.74 -14.77 5.52
CA ALA A 184 7.60 -15.51 4.60
C ALA A 184 8.57 -14.62 3.83
N VAL A 185 8.11 -13.48 3.30
CA VAL A 185 8.99 -12.53 2.60
C VAL A 185 9.98 -11.90 3.58
N SER A 186 9.55 -11.59 4.81
CA SER A 186 10.45 -11.07 5.85
C SER A 186 11.50 -12.11 6.27
N HIS A 187 11.09 -13.37 6.42
CA HIS A 187 11.99 -14.48 6.69
C HIS A 187 13.00 -14.63 5.54
N TYR A 188 12.54 -14.70 4.29
CA TYR A 188 13.39 -14.81 3.10
C TYR A 188 14.43 -13.67 3.05
N ALA A 189 13.99 -12.42 3.22
CA ALA A 189 14.86 -11.25 3.22
C ALA A 189 15.91 -11.23 4.35
N ALA A 190 15.62 -11.91 5.46
CA ALA A 190 16.51 -12.00 6.61
C ALA A 190 17.49 -13.16 6.54
N THR A 191 17.11 -14.29 5.92
CA THR A 191 17.91 -15.52 5.93
C THR A 191 18.72 -15.77 4.66
N HIS A 192 18.34 -15.16 3.54
CA HIS A 192 19.02 -15.39 2.25
C HIS A 192 19.96 -14.21 1.94
N PRO A 193 21.29 -14.42 1.85
CA PRO A 193 22.26 -13.35 1.61
C PRO A 193 22.05 -12.60 0.29
N ASP A 194 21.54 -13.30 -0.72
CA ASP A 194 21.24 -12.83 -2.06
C ASP A 194 19.80 -12.30 -2.22
N ALA A 195 19.02 -12.27 -1.13
CA ALA A 195 17.66 -11.73 -1.19
C ALA A 195 17.67 -10.28 -1.70
N PRO A 196 16.70 -9.89 -2.54
CA PRO A 196 16.50 -8.50 -2.94
C PRO A 196 16.16 -7.61 -1.74
N VAL A 197 16.19 -6.29 -1.92
CA VAL A 197 15.64 -5.41 -0.89
C VAL A 197 14.12 -5.58 -0.84
N ALA A 198 13.56 -5.73 0.35
CA ALA A 198 12.11 -5.87 0.51
C ALA A 198 11.53 -4.67 1.26
N TYR A 199 10.33 -4.25 0.84
CA TYR A 199 9.54 -3.20 1.46
C TYR A 199 8.14 -3.72 1.76
N THR A 200 7.55 -3.26 2.86
CA THR A 200 6.21 -3.63 3.27
C THR A 200 5.27 -2.42 3.29
N LEU A 201 4.02 -2.61 2.86
CA LEU A 201 2.93 -1.68 3.12
C LEU A 201 2.68 -1.57 4.62
N THR A 202 2.50 -0.36 5.13
CA THR A 202 2.12 -0.17 6.54
C THR A 202 0.62 -0.41 6.75
N THR A 203 0.26 -1.32 7.64
CA THR A 203 -1.09 -1.53 8.17
C THR A 203 -1.48 -0.39 9.10
N THR A 204 -2.71 0.10 8.94
CA THR A 204 -3.28 1.18 9.76
C THR A 204 -4.60 0.77 10.39
N SER A 205 -4.99 1.45 11.47
CA SER A 205 -6.27 1.23 12.14
C SER A 205 -7.45 1.58 11.22
N LEU A 206 -8.63 0.98 11.46
CA LEU A 206 -9.82 1.17 10.62
C LEU A 206 -10.21 2.66 10.42
N PRO A 207 -10.16 3.55 11.43
CA PRO A 207 -10.45 4.97 11.21
C PRO A 207 -9.46 5.63 10.25
N ARG A 208 -8.16 5.34 10.38
CA ARG A 208 -7.14 5.87 9.47
C ARG A 208 -7.30 5.30 8.06
N LYS A 209 -7.73 4.04 7.95
CA LYS A 209 -7.96 3.35 6.68
C LYS A 209 -9.05 4.01 5.84
N TYR A 210 -10.18 4.37 6.43
CA TYR A 210 -11.39 4.80 5.70
C TYR A 210 -11.71 6.30 5.78
N THR A 211 -10.69 7.14 6.01
CA THR A 211 -10.86 8.61 6.05
C THR A 211 -10.53 9.29 4.73
N LEU A 212 -10.53 8.57 3.59
CA LEU A 212 -10.14 9.09 2.28
C LEU A 212 -8.69 9.63 2.35
N LEU A 213 -8.51 10.95 2.26
CA LEU A 213 -7.23 11.62 2.37
C LEU A 213 -6.90 12.03 3.82
N GLY A 214 -7.85 11.92 4.75
CA GLY A 214 -7.71 12.42 6.12
C GLY A 214 -6.51 11.86 6.90
N ASP A 215 -6.01 10.69 6.51
CA ASP A 215 -4.80 10.08 7.10
C ASP A 215 -3.48 10.60 6.50
N MET A 216 -3.54 11.38 5.42
CA MET A 216 -2.36 11.90 4.73
C MET A 216 -1.48 12.78 5.63
N PRO A 217 -2.01 13.72 6.45
CA PRO A 217 -1.18 14.52 7.34
C PRO A 217 -0.36 13.67 8.32
N LEU A 218 -1.00 12.70 8.99
CA LEU A 218 -0.33 11.81 9.94
C LEU A 218 0.74 10.94 9.27
N THR A 219 0.45 10.46 8.06
CA THR A 219 1.35 9.63 7.28
C THR A 219 2.53 10.43 6.72
N ALA A 220 2.32 11.69 6.38
CA ALA A 220 3.35 12.58 5.85
C ALA A 220 4.28 13.15 6.94
N LEU A 221 3.92 13.08 8.23
CA LEU A 221 4.74 13.62 9.33
C LEU A 221 6.22 13.15 9.28
N PRO A 222 6.54 11.85 9.09
CA PRO A 222 7.93 11.40 8.99
C PRO A 222 8.67 11.88 7.72
N PHE A 223 7.95 12.45 6.76
CA PHE A 223 8.47 12.94 5.49
C PHE A 223 8.47 14.46 5.41
N LEU A 224 8.02 15.18 6.45
CA LEU A 224 7.82 16.64 6.40
C LEU A 224 9.07 17.38 5.90
N TRP A 225 10.24 17.04 6.45
CA TRP A 225 11.49 17.65 6.03
C TRP A 225 11.85 17.30 4.58
N ARG A 226 11.72 16.03 4.19
CA ARG A 226 11.94 15.54 2.81
C ARG A 226 11.03 16.27 1.80
N ILE A 227 9.77 16.53 2.17
CA ILE A 227 8.81 17.28 1.36
C ILE A 227 9.21 18.76 1.24
N LEU A 228 9.58 19.41 2.35
CA LEU A 228 9.99 20.82 2.33
C LEU A 228 11.27 21.05 1.51
N GLU A 229 12.26 20.17 1.66
CA GLU A 229 13.47 20.24 0.84
C GLU A 229 13.15 19.92 -0.64
N ALA A 230 12.24 18.98 -0.94
CA ALA A 230 11.79 18.68 -2.31
C ALA A 230 11.09 19.85 -2.99
N LEU A 231 10.32 20.64 -2.25
CA LEU A 231 9.69 21.85 -2.78
C LEU A 231 10.70 22.98 -3.02
N SER A 232 11.76 23.05 -2.21
CA SER A 232 12.73 24.14 -2.26
C SER A 232 13.88 23.86 -3.24
N PHE A 233 14.37 22.62 -3.27
CA PHE A 233 15.55 22.19 -4.00
C PHE A 233 15.35 20.78 -4.58
N PRO A 234 14.56 20.62 -5.66
CA PRO A 234 14.29 19.30 -6.25
C PRO A 234 15.57 18.53 -6.61
N THR A 235 15.56 17.21 -6.37
CA THR A 235 16.70 16.33 -6.67
C THR A 235 16.28 15.03 -7.34
N HIS A 236 17.14 14.56 -8.24
CA HIS A 236 17.04 13.24 -8.87
C HIS A 236 17.94 12.20 -8.19
N SER A 237 18.80 12.62 -7.27
CA SER A 237 19.71 11.75 -6.53
C SER A 237 19.19 11.54 -5.12
N ALA A 238 18.95 10.28 -4.75
CA ALA A 238 18.54 9.90 -3.40
C ALA A 238 19.76 9.65 -2.51
N ASP A 239 19.70 10.12 -1.27
CA ASP A 239 20.71 9.83 -0.24
C ASP A 239 20.45 8.42 0.34
N PRO A 240 21.48 7.59 0.59
CA PRO A 240 21.31 6.30 1.26
C PRO A 240 20.48 6.34 2.56
N LYS A 241 20.50 7.46 3.30
CA LYS A 241 19.70 7.65 4.52
C LYS A 241 18.18 7.60 4.27
N ASP A 242 17.74 7.92 3.05
CA ASP A 242 16.33 7.89 2.64
C ASP A 242 15.83 6.48 2.31
N GLY A 243 16.68 5.47 2.46
CA GLY A 243 16.42 4.06 2.11
C GLY A 243 15.38 3.33 2.96
N VAL A 244 14.97 3.89 4.10
CA VAL A 244 14.15 3.15 5.09
C VAL A 244 12.65 3.28 4.82
N ARG A 245 12.19 4.40 4.29
CA ARG A 245 10.76 4.70 4.14
C ARG A 245 10.44 5.33 2.79
N ALA A 246 9.30 4.94 2.22
CA ALA A 246 8.71 5.55 1.05
C ALA A 246 7.36 6.18 1.37
N LEU A 247 7.02 7.26 0.69
CA LEU A 247 5.65 7.78 0.63
C LEU A 247 5.28 7.91 -0.84
N VAL A 248 4.20 7.27 -1.26
CA VAL A 248 3.80 7.27 -2.67
C VAL A 248 2.34 7.66 -2.74
N ALA A 249 2.04 8.72 -3.48
CA ALA A 249 0.68 9.22 -3.66
C ALA A 249 0.26 9.08 -5.13
N ASN A 250 -0.96 8.63 -5.33
CA ASN A 250 -1.62 8.61 -6.62
C ASN A 250 -1.99 10.04 -7.04
N SER A 251 -1.59 10.41 -8.25
CA SER A 251 -2.25 11.45 -9.01
C SER A 251 -3.66 10.97 -9.41
N TRP A 252 -4.47 11.88 -9.94
CA TRP A 252 -5.78 11.52 -10.48
C TRP A 252 -5.66 10.47 -11.58
N HIS A 253 -4.67 10.61 -12.47
CA HIS A 253 -4.40 9.63 -13.52
C HIS A 253 -4.08 8.24 -12.94
N ARG A 254 -3.21 8.15 -11.92
CA ARG A 254 -2.89 6.86 -11.28
C ARG A 254 -4.08 6.27 -10.53
N TYR A 255 -4.93 7.12 -9.94
CA TYR A 255 -6.18 6.66 -9.34
C TYR A 255 -7.14 6.10 -10.41
N GLN A 256 -7.21 6.70 -11.60
CA GLN A 256 -7.98 6.13 -12.72
C GLN A 256 -7.45 4.76 -13.13
N LEU A 257 -6.13 4.60 -13.28
CA LEU A 257 -5.51 3.29 -13.54
C LEU A 257 -5.82 2.28 -12.42
N THR A 258 -5.80 2.71 -11.16
CA THR A 258 -6.20 1.89 -10.01
C THR A 258 -7.66 1.42 -10.12
N ARG A 259 -8.55 2.31 -10.56
CA ARG A 259 -9.97 1.98 -10.80
C ARG A 259 -10.17 1.07 -12.01
N GLU A 260 -9.41 1.27 -13.09
CA GLU A 260 -9.41 0.42 -14.28
C GLU A 260 -8.92 -0.99 -13.96
N ALA A 261 -7.85 -1.10 -13.15
CA ALA A 261 -7.33 -2.37 -12.65
C ALA A 261 -8.39 -3.12 -11.83
N PHE A 262 -9.06 -2.45 -10.88
CA PHE A 262 -10.13 -3.06 -10.10
C PHE A 262 -11.36 -3.42 -10.95
N ALA A 263 -11.66 -2.67 -12.02
CA ALA A 263 -12.74 -3.00 -12.94
C ALA A 263 -12.49 -4.30 -13.73
N GLN A 264 -11.25 -4.81 -13.74
CA GLN A 264 -10.92 -6.14 -14.29
C GLN A 264 -11.28 -7.29 -13.36
N HIS A 265 -11.74 -7.01 -12.13
CA HIS A 265 -12.21 -8.01 -11.15
C HIS A 265 -13.73 -7.95 -10.97
N PRO A 266 -14.56 -8.22 -12.01
CA PRO A 266 -16.01 -8.20 -11.87
C PRO A 266 -16.51 -9.17 -10.80
N SER A 267 -15.82 -10.29 -10.55
CA SER A 267 -16.18 -11.24 -9.49
C SER A 267 -16.03 -10.68 -8.07
N GLN A 268 -15.17 -9.67 -7.88
CA GLN A 268 -14.89 -9.04 -6.59
C GLN A 268 -15.63 -7.70 -6.40
N TYR A 269 -16.49 -7.32 -7.35
CA TYR A 269 -17.09 -6.00 -7.43
C TYR A 269 -18.33 -5.85 -6.51
N THR A 270 -18.13 -6.04 -5.20
CA THR A 270 -19.16 -5.93 -4.16
C THR A 270 -19.32 -4.49 -3.65
N TRP A 271 -20.46 -4.16 -3.02
CA TRP A 271 -20.75 -2.79 -2.56
C TRP A 271 -19.72 -2.25 -1.56
N ASP A 272 -19.17 -3.10 -0.69
CA ASP A 272 -18.14 -2.72 0.28
C ASP A 272 -16.82 -2.40 -0.42
N ARG A 273 -16.51 -3.10 -1.53
CA ARG A 273 -15.32 -2.84 -2.35
C ARG A 273 -15.46 -1.55 -3.14
N HIS A 274 -16.67 -1.20 -3.59
CA HIS A 274 -16.92 0.15 -4.13
C HIS A 274 -16.61 1.24 -3.11
N LEU A 275 -17.08 1.07 -1.87
CA LEU A 275 -16.82 2.03 -0.81
C LEU A 275 -15.32 2.07 -0.48
N TYR A 276 -14.66 0.92 -0.47
CA TYR A 276 -13.22 0.81 -0.28
C TYR A 276 -12.45 1.62 -1.33
N MET A 277 -12.79 1.48 -2.61
CA MET A 277 -12.12 2.18 -3.72
C MET A 277 -12.32 3.69 -3.73
N ILE A 278 -13.18 4.20 -2.84
CA ILE A 278 -13.37 5.64 -2.61
C ILE A 278 -12.69 6.03 -1.30
N LEU A 279 -13.07 5.42 -0.19
CA LEU A 279 -12.71 5.85 1.16
C LEU A 279 -11.36 5.33 1.66
N SER A 280 -10.85 4.23 1.10
CA SER A 280 -9.61 3.65 1.58
C SER A 280 -8.42 4.54 1.21
N ARG A 281 -7.59 4.90 2.18
CA ARG A 281 -6.33 5.59 1.88
C ARG A 281 -5.41 4.79 0.96
N TYR A 282 -5.50 3.45 0.95
CA TYR A 282 -4.59 2.59 0.20
C TYR A 282 -4.74 2.68 -1.32
N VAL A 283 -5.84 3.26 -1.83
CA VAL A 283 -5.98 3.58 -3.27
C VAL A 283 -5.52 4.99 -3.63
N TRP A 284 -5.25 5.83 -2.62
CA TRP A 284 -4.80 7.22 -2.78
C TRP A 284 -3.32 7.40 -2.48
N PHE A 285 -2.81 6.74 -1.44
CA PHE A 285 -1.40 6.80 -1.07
C PHE A 285 -0.97 5.62 -0.20
N ASN A 286 0.27 5.20 -0.38
CA ASN A 286 0.93 4.17 0.40
C ASN A 286 2.15 4.75 1.11
N ASP A 287 2.41 4.29 2.32
CA ASP A 287 3.72 4.43 2.94
C ASP A 287 4.32 3.03 3.10
N LEU A 288 5.60 2.93 2.73
CA LEU A 288 6.36 1.68 2.75
C LEU A 288 7.48 1.77 3.77
N LYS A 289 7.82 0.62 4.36
CA LYS A 289 8.98 0.47 5.25
C LYS A 289 9.88 -0.65 4.77
N ARG A 290 11.19 -0.44 4.86
CA ARG A 290 12.18 -1.46 4.52
C ARG A 290 12.10 -2.61 5.52
N VAL A 291 12.11 -3.84 5.03
CA VAL A 291 12.28 -5.04 5.86
C VAL A 291 13.72 -5.06 6.43
N PRO A 292 13.91 -5.17 7.75
CA PRO A 292 15.23 -5.31 8.34
C PRO A 292 15.92 -6.58 7.84
N ARG A 293 17.20 -6.49 7.51
CA ARG A 293 18.04 -7.68 7.33
C ARG A 293 18.68 -8.00 8.68
N ILE A 294 18.77 -9.28 9.03
CA ILE A 294 19.67 -9.69 10.09
C ILE A 294 21.06 -9.42 9.54
N ALA A 295 21.71 -8.37 10.03
CA ALA A 295 23.10 -8.15 9.73
C ALA A 295 23.85 -9.39 10.22
N GLY A 296 24.54 -10.10 9.32
CA GLY A 296 25.62 -10.97 9.76
C GLY A 296 26.53 -10.15 10.67
N GLU A 297 26.97 -10.74 11.78
CA GLU A 297 27.86 -10.12 12.76
C GLU A 297 28.94 -9.28 12.05
N GLY A 298 28.80 -7.94 12.05
CA GLY A 298 29.76 -7.07 11.34
C GLY A 298 29.27 -5.71 10.85
N GLN A 299 27.97 -5.41 10.81
CA GLN A 299 27.49 -4.06 10.46
C GLN A 299 26.54 -3.50 11.52
N GLN A 300 27.12 -2.92 12.57
CA GLN A 300 26.43 -1.98 13.46
C GLN A 300 25.93 -0.80 12.62
N GLN A 301 24.63 -0.75 12.34
CA GLN A 301 23.97 0.50 11.99
C GLN A 301 23.99 1.39 13.23
N VAL A 302 24.72 2.50 13.12
CA VAL A 302 24.60 3.65 14.02
C VAL A 302 23.20 4.21 13.84
N VAL A 303 22.27 3.77 14.69
CA VAL A 303 21.00 4.47 14.90
C VAL A 303 21.29 5.59 15.88
N ALA A 304 21.56 6.78 15.36
CA ALA A 304 21.54 8.00 16.16
C ALA A 304 20.10 8.51 16.22
N ILE A 305 19.66 8.75 17.46
CA ILE A 305 18.35 9.25 17.91
C ILE A 305 18.11 10.66 17.40
#